data_AF-A0AAV6JJ29-F1
#
_entry.id   AF-A0AAV6JJ29-F1
#
_cell.length_a   1.000
_cell.length_b   1.000
_cell.length_c   1.000
_cell.angle_alpha   90.00
_cell.angle_beta   90.00
_cell.angle_gamma   90.00
#
_symmetry.space_group_name_H-M   'P 1'
#
loop_
_entity.id
_entity.type
_entity.pdbx_description
1 polymer ?
#
loop_
_entity_poly.entity_id
_entity_poly.type
_entity_poly.pdbx_seq_one_letter_code
_entity_poly.pdbx_strand_id
1 'polypeptide(L)'
;MAFTTKQMSLIVATFGALSFIFGVVAENKKPAAGTAIPGKGGVVCKYPSDPTVALGYLSVAFLIASTVAGYLSLFYPYKGKSVPQAALFRSTSFLVFFNIAL
;
A
#
# COMPACT_ATOMS: atom_id res chain seq x y z
N MET A 1 -14.84 -7.48 -21.09
CA MET A 1 -13.62 -6.80 -21.56
C MET A 1 -12.46 -7.33 -20.73
N ALA A 2 -11.47 -7.96 -21.35
CA ALA A 2 -10.29 -8.45 -20.63
C ALA A 2 -9.34 -7.27 -20.33
N PHE A 3 -8.77 -7.23 -19.14
CA PHE A 3 -7.78 -6.20 -18.81
C PHE A 3 -6.51 -6.39 -19.66
N THR A 4 -6.00 -5.30 -20.20
CA THR A 4 -4.72 -5.31 -20.92
C THR A 4 -3.56 -5.16 -19.95
N THR A 5 -2.38 -5.63 -20.34
CA THR A 5 -1.15 -5.46 -19.53
C THR A 5 -0.86 -4.00 -19.22
N LYS A 6 -1.15 -3.09 -20.17
CA LYS A 6 -0.99 -1.63 -19.98
C LYS A 6 -1.95 -1.07 -18.92
N GLN A 7 -3.19 -1.56 -18.88
CA GLN A 7 -4.15 -1.12 -17.87
C GLN A 7 -3.77 -1.63 -16.49
N MET A 8 -3.36 -2.90 -16.38
CA MET A 8 -2.89 -3.47 -15.11
C MET A 8 -1.65 -2.74 -14.59
N SER A 9 -0.67 -2.44 -15.45
CA SER A 9 0.52 -1.68 -15.04
C SER A 9 0.18 -0.27 -14.57
N LEU A 10 -0.77 0.41 -15.22
CA LEU A 10 -1.23 1.73 -14.80
C LEU A 10 -1.94 1.67 -13.43
N ILE A 11 -2.77 0.66 -13.19
CA ILE A 11 -3.47 0.48 -11.91
C ILE A 11 -2.47 0.26 -10.78
N VAL A 12 -1.53 -0.68 -10.95
CA VAL A 12 -0.50 -0.98 -9.94
C VAL A 12 0.36 0.25 -9.68
N ALA A 13 0.82 0.94 -10.73
CA ALA A 13 1.65 2.13 -10.58
C ALA A 13 0.92 3.28 -9.87
N THR A 14 -0.35 3.53 -10.23
CA THR A 14 -1.12 4.62 -9.62
C THR A 14 -1.46 4.33 -8.15
N PHE A 15 -1.90 3.11 -7.81
CA PHE A 15 -2.18 2.74 -6.43
C PHE A 15 -0.92 2.69 -5.57
N GLY A 16 0.18 2.15 -6.09
CA GLY A 16 1.48 2.18 -5.41
C GLY A 16 1.98 3.61 -5.15
N ALA A 17 1.89 4.50 -6.15
CA ALA A 17 2.29 5.90 -5.99
C ALA A 17 1.42 6.63 -4.96
N LEU A 18 0.10 6.45 -5.00
CA LEU A 18 -0.81 7.04 -4.02
C LEU A 18 -0.53 6.53 -2.60
N SER A 19 -0.31 5.22 -2.44
CA SER A 19 0.07 4.62 -1.15
C SER A 19 1.33 5.28 -0.58
N PHE A 20 2.37 5.42 -1.40
CA PHE A 20 3.62 6.06 -1.01
C PHE A 20 3.42 7.53 -0.63
N ILE A 21 2.71 8.31 -1.45
CA ILE A 21 2.43 9.72 -1.19
C ILE A 21 1.66 9.88 0.14
N PHE A 22 0.61 9.10 0.37
CA PHE A 22 -0.13 9.17 1.63
C PHE A 22 0.72 8.80 2.84
N GLY A 23 1.61 7.81 2.71
CA GLY A 23 2.54 7.42 3.77
C GLY A 23 3.51 8.55 4.13
N VAL A 24 4.16 9.15 3.13
CA VAL A 24 5.08 10.28 3.33
C VAL A 24 4.36 11.49 3.93
N VAL A 25 3.17 11.83 3.43
CA VAL A 25 2.39 12.96 3.96
C VAL A 25 1.91 12.69 5.39
N ALA A 26 1.50 11.46 5.71
CA ALA A 26 1.11 11.08 7.07
C ALA A 26 2.25 11.29 8.07
N GLU A 27 3.47 10.83 7.71
CA GLU A 27 4.65 10.98 8.55
C GLU A 27 5.02 12.46 8.75
N ASN A 28 5.05 13.25 7.66
CA ASN A 28 5.39 14.67 7.72
C ASN A 28 4.34 15.51 8.49
N LYS A 29 3.08 15.06 8.53
CA LYS A 29 2.00 15.75 9.25
C LYS A 29 1.86 15.29 10.71
N LYS A 30 2.73 14.41 11.19
CA LYS A 30 2.72 13.97 12.59
C LYS A 30 3.03 15.16 13.52
N PRO A 31 2.19 15.45 14.54
CA PRO A 31 2.44 16.56 15.44
C PRO A 31 3.69 16.38 16.27
N ALA A 32 4.42 17.47 16.46
CA ALA A 32 5.55 17.56 17.37
C ALA A 32 5.04 17.70 18.82
N ALA A 33 4.58 16.58 19.39
CA ALA A 33 4.12 16.41 20.77
C ALA A 33 2.90 17.27 21.20
N GLY A 34 2.16 16.76 22.18
CA GLY A 34 1.01 17.46 22.75
C GLY A 34 1.45 18.52 23.77
N THR A 35 0.69 19.59 23.92
CA THR A 35 0.94 20.56 24.99
C THR A 35 0.40 20.04 26.32
N ALA A 36 1.23 20.06 27.35
CA ALA A 36 0.83 19.66 28.70
C ALA A 36 -0.11 20.71 29.28
N ILE A 37 -1.36 20.32 29.57
CA ILE A 37 -2.35 21.18 30.22
C ILE A 37 -2.67 20.59 31.60
N PRO A 38 -2.66 21.41 32.68
CA PRO A 38 -3.08 20.95 33.99
C PRO A 38 -4.57 20.57 33.96
N GLY A 39 -4.87 19.28 34.18
CA GLY A 39 -6.22 18.74 34.34
C GLY A 39 -6.53 18.48 35.83
N LYS A 40 -7.81 18.27 36.16
CA LYS A 40 -8.22 17.88 37.52
C LYS A 40 -7.63 16.50 37.87
N GLY A 41 -6.51 16.50 38.59
CA GLY A 41 -5.84 15.29 39.10
C GLY A 41 -4.63 14.79 38.30
N GLY A 42 -4.15 15.54 37.28
CA GLY A 42 -2.97 15.16 36.52
C GLY A 42 -2.67 16.08 35.33
N VAL A 43 -1.53 15.85 34.67
CA VAL A 43 -1.16 16.56 33.43
C VAL A 43 -1.77 15.84 32.24
N VAL A 44 -2.63 16.50 31.47
CA VAL A 44 -3.24 15.95 30.24
C VAL A 44 -2.57 16.59 29.04
N CYS A 45 -2.03 15.78 28.12
CA CYS A 45 -1.47 16.27 26.87
C CYS A 45 -2.58 16.54 25.85
N LYS A 46 -2.74 17.79 25.43
CA LYS A 46 -3.65 18.16 24.34
C LYS A 46 -2.90 18.07 23.01
N TYR A 47 -3.38 17.19 22.14
CA TYR A 47 -2.90 17.07 20.78
C TYR A 47 -3.81 17.87 19.83
N PRO A 48 -3.24 18.49 18.77
CA PRO A 48 -4.04 19.08 17.70
C PRO A 48 -4.82 17.99 16.93
N SER A 49 -5.68 18.41 15.99
CA SER A 49 -6.36 17.44 15.12
C SER A 49 -5.34 16.74 14.21
N ASP A 50 -5.27 15.40 14.31
CA ASP A 50 -4.22 14.60 13.69
C ASP A 50 -4.73 13.81 12.49
N PRO A 51 -4.49 14.27 11.25
CA PRO A 51 -4.91 13.54 10.05
C PRO A 51 -4.04 12.30 9.78
N THR A 52 -2.94 12.11 10.53
CA THR A 52 -1.97 11.03 10.36
C THR A 52 -2.62 9.65 10.36
N VAL A 53 -3.62 9.41 11.22
CA VAL A 53 -4.29 8.09 11.30
C VAL A 53 -5.09 7.80 10.03
N ALA A 54 -5.84 8.78 9.53
CA ALA A 54 -6.63 8.63 8.31
C ALA A 54 -5.73 8.47 7.08
N LEU A 55 -4.67 9.29 6.97
CA LEU A 55 -3.70 9.20 5.88
C LEU A 55 -2.91 7.89 5.93
N GLY A 56 -2.54 7.41 7.12
CA GLY A 56 -1.90 6.11 7.30
C GLY A 56 -2.81 4.96 6.87
N TYR A 57 -4.08 4.99 7.27
CA TYR A 57 -5.05 3.99 6.83
C TYR A 57 -5.23 3.98 5.31
N LEU A 58 -5.36 5.16 4.70
CA LEU A 58 -5.42 5.30 3.24
C LEU A 58 -4.17 4.74 2.56
N SER A 59 -2.97 5.03 3.09
CA SER A 59 -1.72 4.48 2.57
C SER A 59 -1.73 2.95 2.56
N VAL A 60 -2.13 2.32 3.67
CA VAL A 60 -2.23 0.85 3.79
C VAL A 60 -3.30 0.29 2.85
N ALA A 61 -4.47 0.94 2.76
CA ALA A 61 -5.55 0.49 1.88
C ALA A 61 -5.12 0.50 0.39
N PHE A 62 -4.47 1.56 -0.06
CA PHE A 62 -3.92 1.64 -1.42
C PHE A 62 -2.76 0.66 -1.65
N LEU A 63 -1.96 0.38 -0.62
CA LEU A 63 -0.92 -0.65 -0.70
C LEU A 63 -1.54 -2.01 -0.97
N ILE A 64 -2.52 -2.43 -0.14
CA ILE A 64 -3.23 -3.71 -0.30
C ILE A 64 -3.89 -3.79 -1.68
N ALA A 65 -4.53 -2.71 -2.13
CA ALA A 65 -5.13 -2.67 -3.46
C ALA A 65 -4.08 -2.84 -4.58
N SER A 66 -2.90 -2.22 -4.44
CA SER A 66 -1.77 -2.39 -5.36
C SER A 66 -1.23 -3.82 -5.35
N THR A 67 -1.06 -4.43 -4.17
CA THR A 67 -0.64 -5.82 -3.98
C THR A 67 -1.60 -6.79 -4.66
N VAL A 68 -2.91 -6.63 -4.46
CA VAL A 68 -3.94 -7.45 -5.10
C VAL A 68 -3.92 -7.27 -6.62
N ALA A 69 -3.83 -6.03 -7.11
CA ALA A 69 -3.72 -5.74 -8.54
C ALA A 69 -2.42 -6.32 -9.14
N GLY A 70 -1.31 -6.26 -8.42
CA GLY A 70 -0.01 -6.83 -8.80
C GLY A 70 -0.06 -8.35 -8.92
N TYR A 71 -0.65 -9.02 -7.92
CA TYR A 71 -0.89 -10.47 -7.95
C TYR A 71 -1.74 -10.87 -9.14
N LEU A 72 -2.86 -10.18 -9.35
CA LEU A 72 -3.72 -10.41 -10.51
C LEU A 72 -2.95 -10.16 -11.81
N SER A 73 -2.14 -9.12 -11.89
CA SER A 73 -1.38 -8.80 -13.11
C SER A 73 -0.41 -9.92 -13.52
N LEU A 74 0.12 -10.70 -12.58
CA LEU A 74 1.03 -11.82 -12.83
C LEU A 74 0.30 -13.06 -13.33
N PHE A 75 -0.88 -13.35 -12.79
CA PHE A 75 -1.60 -14.60 -13.05
C PHE A 75 -2.84 -14.45 -13.93
N TYR A 76 -3.18 -13.23 -14.35
CA TYR A 76 -4.28 -12.98 -15.25
C TYR A 76 -4.00 -13.60 -16.63
N PRO A 77 -4.96 -14.36 -17.20
CA PRO A 77 -4.76 -15.03 -18.49
C PRO A 77 -4.89 -14.04 -19.65
N TYR A 78 -3.82 -13.28 -19.92
CA TYR A 78 -3.77 -12.41 -21.09
C TYR A 78 -3.88 -13.25 -22.37
N LYS A 79 -4.79 -12.85 -23.27
CA LYS A 79 -5.07 -13.58 -24.53
C LYS A 79 -5.48 -15.05 -24.33
N GLY A 80 -6.07 -15.40 -23.18
CA GLY A 80 -6.60 -16.75 -22.92
C GLY A 80 -5.53 -17.80 -22.62
N LYS A 81 -4.27 -17.41 -22.41
CA LYS A 81 -3.21 -18.31 -21.94
C LYS A 81 -3.06 -18.17 -20.43
N SER A 82 -3.38 -19.23 -19.69
CA SER A 82 -3.16 -19.28 -18.24
C SER A 82 -1.67 -19.45 -17.92
N VAL A 83 -1.25 -18.85 -16.82
CA VAL A 83 0.15 -18.89 -16.36
C VAL A 83 0.30 -20.03 -15.33
N PRO A 84 1.20 -21.01 -15.55
CA PRO A 84 1.37 -22.14 -14.64
C PRO A 84 2.12 -21.71 -13.36
N GLN A 85 1.38 -21.43 -12.30
CA GLN A 85 1.93 -20.97 -11.01
C GLN A 85 2.98 -21.95 -10.44
N ALA A 86 2.68 -23.26 -10.47
CA ALA A 86 3.57 -24.29 -9.94
C ALA A 86 4.94 -24.36 -10.66
N ALA A 87 4.98 -24.03 -11.95
CA ALA A 87 6.23 -23.99 -12.70
C ALA A 87 7.05 -22.74 -12.35
N LEU A 88 6.40 -21.60 -12.15
CA LEU A 88 7.06 -20.35 -11.77
C LEU A 88 7.67 -20.42 -10.37
N PHE A 89 6.93 -20.95 -9.39
CA PHE A 89 7.43 -21.10 -8.02
C PHE A 89 8.51 -22.18 -7.84
N ARG A 90 8.81 -22.96 -8.89
CA ARG A 90 9.96 -23.88 -8.88
C ARG A 90 11.29 -23.14 -9.10
N SER A 91 11.24 -21.93 -9.67
CA SER A 91 12.40 -21.06 -9.81
C SER A 91 12.60 -20.24 -8.54
N THR A 92 13.77 -20.36 -7.92
CA THR A 92 14.16 -19.58 -6.75
C THR A 92 14.18 -18.08 -7.05
N SER A 93 14.62 -17.68 -8.24
CA SER A 93 14.63 -16.28 -8.67
C SER A 93 13.22 -15.68 -8.72
N PHE A 94 12.24 -16.44 -9.21
CA PHE A 94 10.85 -15.97 -9.24
C PHE A 94 10.25 -15.90 -7.83
N LEU A 95 10.55 -16.88 -6.97
CA LEU A 95 10.15 -16.84 -5.55
C LEU A 95 10.67 -15.59 -4.84
N VAL A 96 11.97 -15.28 -5.00
CA VAL A 96 12.59 -14.09 -4.40
C VAL A 96 11.97 -12.82 -4.96
N PHE A 97 11.84 -12.72 -6.28
CA PHE A 97 11.18 -11.58 -6.93
C PHE A 97 9.76 -11.36 -6.40
N PHE A 98 8.97 -12.43 -6.31
CA PHE A 98 7.58 -12.37 -5.88
C PHE A 98 7.43 -11.86 -4.43
N ASN A 99 8.34 -12.24 -3.52
CA ASN A 99 8.31 -11.78 -2.13
C ASN A 99 8.82 -10.34 -1.92
N ILE A 100 9.68 -9.85 -2.80
CA ILE A 100 10.19 -8.47 -2.71
C ILE A 100 9.22 -7.49 -3.38
N ALA A 101 8.62 -7.90 -4.50
CA ALA A 101 7.78 -7.04 -5.32
C ALA A 101 6.33 -6.93 -4.82
N LEU A 102 5.87 -7.85 -3.97
CA LEU A 102 4.48 -7.97 -3.50
C LEU A 102 4.40 -7.82 -1.98
#